data_AF-A0A8B7BBJ8-F1
#
_entry.id   AF-A0A8B7BBJ8-F1
#
_cell.length_a   1.000
_cell.length_b   1.000
_cell.length_c   1.000
_cell.angle_alpha   90.00
_cell.angle_beta   90.00
_cell.angle_gamma   90.00
#
_symmetry.space_group_name_H-M   'P 1'
#
loop_
_entity.id
_entity.type
_entity.pdbx_description
1 polymer ?
#
loop_
_entity_poly.entity_id
_entity_poly.type
_entity_poly.pdbx_seq_one_letter_code
_entity_poly.pdbx_strand_id
1 'polypeptide(L)'
;MEEDTSLFPEEELDDGPNLDNDNTGGLEDPEFEIEALPQETDLDAVLEYCCPGKEPNTNAEKTKMKTAERARALRLRRDLNHLDTVHEEKELLIQKTRGELRACRQRIDFITRQQAAMAAEIAKEKEANNIAAVGRLQATCSRLCTELENERDLELKITSTLKENE
;
A
#
# COMPACT_ATOMS: atom_id res chain seq x y z
N MET A 1 -30.73 55.28 -13.07
CA MET A 1 -31.59 54.98 -11.91
C MET A 1 -31.71 53.48 -11.85
N GLU A 2 -31.36 52.78 -10.81
CA GLU A 2 -30.60 53.04 -9.59
C GLU A 2 -30.46 51.65 -8.96
N GLU A 3 -29.33 51.42 -8.32
CA GLU A 3 -28.98 50.17 -7.63
C GLU A 3 -29.86 49.99 -6.39
N ASP A 4 -30.09 48.74 -5.96
CA ASP A 4 -30.32 48.39 -4.56
C ASP A 4 -30.10 46.87 -4.39
N THR A 5 -29.00 46.42 -3.80
CA THR A 5 -28.67 46.32 -2.36
C THR A 5 -29.42 45.19 -1.62
N SER A 6 -28.68 44.12 -1.32
CA SER A 6 -28.80 43.27 -0.12
C SER A 6 -27.66 42.24 -0.20
N LEU A 7 -26.49 42.40 0.44
CA LEU A 7 -26.14 42.57 1.86
C LEU A 7 -26.58 41.40 2.76
N PHE A 8 -25.69 40.38 2.80
CA PHE A 8 -25.19 39.66 4.00
C PHE A 8 -26.06 38.59 4.72
N PRO A 9 -25.46 37.60 5.44
CA PRO A 9 -24.18 37.70 6.17
C PRO A 9 -23.09 36.65 5.88
N GLU A 10 -21.85 37.16 5.92
CA GLU A 10 -20.67 36.48 6.46
C GLU A 10 -20.74 36.57 7.99
N GLU A 11 -20.50 35.45 8.69
CA GLU A 11 -19.87 35.33 10.02
C GLU A 11 -19.86 33.82 10.36
N GLU A 12 -18.75 33.10 10.42
CA GLU A 12 -17.61 33.08 11.37
C GLU A 12 -17.76 32.02 12.48
N LEU A 13 -16.66 31.27 12.69
CA LEU A 13 -16.25 30.49 13.87
C LEU A 13 -16.90 29.12 14.16
N ASP A 14 -16.14 28.05 13.91
CA ASP A 14 -15.89 27.05 14.96
C ASP A 14 -14.45 26.50 14.88
N ASP A 15 -13.80 26.54 16.04
CA ASP A 15 -12.42 26.20 16.36
C ASP A 15 -12.26 24.68 16.57
N GLY A 16 -11.25 24.06 15.97
CA GLY A 16 -10.87 22.67 16.23
C GLY A 16 -9.42 22.40 15.82
N PRO A 17 -8.64 21.65 16.61
CA PRO A 17 -7.30 22.06 17.00
C PRO A 17 -6.24 21.83 15.93
N ASN A 18 -5.39 22.85 15.77
CA ASN A 18 -4.00 22.68 15.34
C ASN A 18 -3.31 21.68 16.28
N LEU A 19 -2.94 20.53 15.76
CA LEU A 19 -1.88 19.72 16.35
C LEU A 19 -0.62 20.00 15.55
N ASP A 20 0.14 20.97 16.07
CA ASP A 20 1.57 21.07 15.86
C ASP A 20 2.19 19.69 16.10
N ASN A 21 2.75 19.08 15.05
CA ASN A 21 3.70 17.99 15.23
C ASN A 21 5.10 18.49 14.87
N ASP A 22 5.54 19.50 15.61
CA ASP A 22 6.96 19.69 15.90
C ASP A 22 7.37 18.63 16.92
N ASN A 23 7.75 17.45 16.42
CA ASN A 23 8.65 16.58 17.15
C ASN A 23 9.81 16.20 16.24
N THR A 24 10.71 17.18 16.09
CA THR A 24 12.15 16.98 15.99
C THR A 24 12.59 15.75 16.78
N GLY A 25 13.00 14.71 16.06
CA GLY A 25 13.62 13.52 16.60
C GLY A 25 14.60 13.00 15.58
N GLY A 26 15.73 13.70 15.43
CA GLY A 26 16.88 13.19 14.71
C GLY A 26 17.24 11.81 15.24
N LEU A 27 17.38 10.85 14.34
CA LEU A 27 17.99 9.56 14.64
C LEU A 27 19.48 9.83 14.87
N GLU A 28 19.83 10.16 16.10
CA GLU A 28 21.22 10.20 16.55
C GLU A 28 21.57 8.78 17.00
N ASP A 29 22.46 8.13 16.24
CA ASP A 29 23.04 6.84 16.61
C ASP A 29 23.70 6.96 18.00
N PRO A 30 23.46 6.05 18.94
CA PRO A 30 24.22 6.05 20.18
C PRO A 30 25.66 5.61 19.86
N GLU A 31 26.58 6.58 19.88
CA GLU A 31 28.02 6.34 19.94
C GLU A 31 28.34 5.39 21.11
N PHE A 32 29.06 4.31 20.80
CA PHE A 32 29.59 3.40 21.81
C PHE A 32 30.70 4.10 22.60
N GLU A 33 30.40 4.56 23.82
CA GLU A 33 31.42 4.89 24.81
C GLU A 33 32.07 3.59 25.32
N ILE A 34 33.31 3.35 24.89
CA ILE A 34 34.19 2.35 25.49
C ILE A 34 34.70 2.96 26.81
N GLU A 35 34.03 2.62 27.90
CA GLU A 35 34.51 2.95 29.25
C GLU A 35 35.85 2.24 29.49
N ALA A 36 36.89 3.06 29.64
CA ALA A 36 38.26 2.62 29.86
C ALA A 36 38.38 1.87 31.21
N LEU A 37 39.06 0.72 31.18
CA LEU A 37 39.48 0.00 32.38
C LEU A 37 40.28 0.93 33.32
N PRO A 38 40.05 0.88 34.65
CA PRO A 38 41.01 1.46 35.57
C PRO A 38 42.28 0.58 35.63
N GLN A 39 43.40 1.28 35.51
CA GLN A 39 44.75 0.82 35.69
C GLN A 39 45.00 0.57 37.19
N GLU A 40 45.07 -0.70 37.60
CA GLU A 40 45.38 -1.09 38.99
C GLU A 40 46.90 -1.02 39.22
N THR A 41 47.33 -0.09 40.06
CA THR A 41 48.68 -0.05 40.66
C THR A 41 48.68 -0.77 42.01
N ASP A 42 49.60 -1.74 42.12
CA ASP A 42 50.29 -2.32 43.28
C ASP A 42 49.78 -2.05 44.71
N LEU A 43 49.54 -3.13 45.48
CA LEU A 43 50.33 -3.53 46.68
C LEU A 43 49.59 -4.58 47.54
N ASP A 44 50.18 -5.78 47.55
CA ASP A 44 50.47 -6.66 48.69
C ASP A 44 49.61 -6.54 49.99
N ALA A 45 48.81 -7.57 50.28
CA ALA A 45 48.62 -8.10 51.63
C ALA A 45 47.88 -9.46 51.58
N VAL A 46 48.60 -10.50 51.95
CA VAL A 46 48.08 -11.83 52.28
C VAL A 46 47.00 -11.72 53.36
N LEU A 47 45.77 -12.11 53.03
CA LEU A 47 44.82 -12.61 54.03
C LEU A 47 44.15 -13.87 53.49
N GLU A 48 44.74 -14.99 53.88
CA GLU A 48 44.18 -16.32 53.75
C GLU A 48 42.88 -16.39 54.55
N TYR A 49 41.74 -16.43 53.84
CA TYR A 49 40.51 -17.00 54.38
C TYR A 49 40.03 -18.11 53.44
N CYS A 50 39.96 -19.30 54.00
CA CYS A 50 39.63 -20.54 53.33
C CYS A 50 38.10 -20.69 53.17
N CYS A 51 37.72 -21.35 52.08
CA CYS A 51 36.45 -22.03 51.77
C CYS A 51 35.28 -21.21 51.15
N PRO A 52 34.40 -21.87 50.37
CA PRO A 52 34.61 -22.92 49.37
C PRO A 52 33.99 -22.51 48.00
N GLY A 53 34.14 -23.36 46.98
CA GLY A 53 33.91 -23.06 45.58
C GLY A 53 32.67 -22.22 45.23
N LYS A 54 32.87 -21.20 44.38
CA LYS A 54 31.80 -20.70 43.52
C LYS A 54 31.48 -21.82 42.54
N GLU A 55 30.47 -22.63 42.84
CA GLU A 55 29.77 -23.31 41.76
C GLU A 55 29.29 -22.21 40.80
N PRO A 56 29.56 -22.30 39.49
CA PRO A 56 28.88 -21.44 38.55
C PRO A 56 27.38 -21.63 38.79
N ASN A 57 26.63 -20.55 38.97
CA ASN A 57 25.17 -20.58 39.20
C ASN A 57 24.46 -21.08 37.93
N THR A 58 24.63 -22.37 37.59
CA THR A 58 24.18 -22.98 36.35
C THR A 58 22.67 -22.86 36.17
N ASN A 59 21.91 -22.75 37.27
CA ASN A 59 20.46 -22.59 37.25
C ASN A 59 20.01 -21.20 36.77
N ALA A 60 20.73 -20.13 37.14
CA ALA A 60 20.43 -18.76 36.69
C ALA A 60 20.74 -18.60 35.19
N GLU A 61 21.80 -19.26 34.72
CA GLU A 61 22.20 -19.23 33.32
C GLU A 61 21.25 -20.06 32.42
N LYS A 62 20.87 -21.27 32.88
CA LYS A 62 19.85 -22.11 32.21
C LYS A 62 18.49 -21.43 32.10
N THR A 63 18.05 -20.71 33.13
CA THR A 63 16.78 -19.96 33.11
C THR A 63 16.82 -18.75 32.19
N LYS A 64 17.94 -18.01 32.14
CA LYS A 64 18.18 -16.94 31.16
C LYS A 64 18.17 -17.48 29.72
N MET A 65 18.85 -18.59 29.46
CA MET A 65 18.87 -19.24 28.14
C MET A 65 17.47 -19.66 27.70
N LYS A 66 16.70 -20.34 28.56
CA LYS A 66 15.31 -20.75 28.29
C LYS A 66 14.38 -19.55 28.04
N THR A 67 14.58 -18.44 28.75
CA THR A 67 13.80 -17.22 28.55
C THR A 67 14.14 -16.56 27.22
N ALA A 68 15.42 -16.51 26.86
CA ALA A 68 15.87 -16.02 25.55
C ALA A 68 15.36 -16.88 24.39
N GLU A 69 15.35 -18.21 24.53
CA GLU A 69 14.74 -19.14 23.59
C GLU A 69 13.24 -18.91 23.43
N ARG A 70 12.52 -18.73 24.54
CA ARG A 70 11.09 -18.40 24.50
C ARG A 70 10.83 -17.06 23.80
N ALA A 71 11.65 -16.05 24.06
CA ALA A 71 11.56 -14.76 23.37
C ALA A 71 11.85 -14.89 21.87
N ARG A 72 12.84 -15.72 21.48
CA ARG A 72 13.13 -16.04 20.07
C ARG A 72 11.95 -16.75 19.40
N ALA A 73 11.36 -17.75 20.06
CA ALA A 73 10.19 -18.46 19.54
C ALA A 73 8.97 -17.54 19.36
N LEU A 74 8.75 -16.61 20.30
CA LEU A 74 7.68 -15.62 20.18
C LEU A 74 7.91 -14.64 19.03
N ARG A 75 9.16 -14.19 18.81
CA ARG A 75 9.51 -13.36 17.64
C ARG A 75 9.25 -14.11 16.35
N LEU A 76 9.80 -15.32 16.22
CA LEU A 76 9.60 -16.14 15.03
C LEU A 76 8.11 -16.39 14.73
N ARG A 77 7.30 -16.64 15.76
CA ARG A 77 5.85 -16.81 15.57
C ARG A 77 5.18 -15.55 15.03
N ARG A 78 5.58 -14.37 15.50
CA ARG A 78 5.06 -13.09 14.98
C ARG A 78 5.48 -12.87 13.53
N ASP A 79 6.75 -13.15 13.22
CA ASP A 79 7.29 -12.98 11.87
C ASP A 79 6.58 -13.91 10.88
N LEU A 80 6.35 -15.18 11.26
CA LEU A 80 5.59 -16.13 10.45
C LEU A 80 4.14 -15.67 10.24
N ASN A 81 3.44 -15.28 11.32
CA ASN A 81 2.09 -14.77 11.21
C ASN A 81 2.01 -13.52 10.30
N HIS A 82 3.01 -12.64 10.38
CA HIS A 82 3.08 -11.45 9.54
C HIS A 82 3.28 -11.84 8.06
N LEU A 83 4.15 -12.81 7.78
CA LEU A 83 4.35 -13.33 6.44
C LEU A 83 3.08 -13.94 5.86
N ASP A 84 2.31 -14.68 6.68
CA ASP A 84 1.02 -15.25 6.27
C ASP A 84 0.03 -14.14 5.89
N THR A 85 -0.08 -13.08 6.69
CA THR A 85 -0.94 -11.93 6.39
C THR A 85 -0.53 -11.25 5.07
N VAL A 86 0.76 -10.98 4.88
CA VAL A 86 1.27 -10.35 3.64
C VAL A 86 0.98 -11.25 2.42
N HIS A 87 1.10 -12.56 2.56
CA HIS A 87 0.77 -13.51 1.51
C HIS A 87 -0.72 -13.48 1.16
N GLU A 88 -1.61 -13.51 2.15
CA GLU A 88 -3.06 -13.41 1.96
C GLU A 88 -3.46 -12.10 1.26
N GLU A 89 -2.86 -10.98 1.66
CA GLU A 89 -3.08 -9.67 1.04
C GLU A 89 -2.64 -9.65 -0.43
N LYS A 90 -1.46 -10.22 -0.73
CA LYS A 90 -0.96 -10.32 -2.10
C LYS A 90 -1.89 -11.17 -2.97
N GLU A 91 -2.33 -12.33 -2.47
CA GLU A 91 -3.26 -13.19 -3.20
C GLU A 91 -4.59 -12.49 -3.47
N LEU A 92 -5.14 -11.76 -2.47
CA LEU A 92 -6.36 -10.99 -2.65
C LEU A 92 -6.20 -9.91 -3.73
N LEU A 93 -5.08 -9.20 -3.75
CA LEU A 93 -4.78 -8.19 -4.77
C LEU A 93 -4.71 -8.83 -6.17
N ILE A 94 -4.03 -9.97 -6.31
CA ILE A 94 -3.94 -10.71 -7.58
C ILE A 94 -5.34 -11.13 -8.05
N GLN A 95 -6.16 -11.69 -7.17
CA GLN A 95 -7.52 -12.12 -7.53
C GLN A 95 -8.41 -10.95 -7.96
N LYS A 96 -8.32 -9.82 -7.25
CA LYS A 96 -9.03 -8.59 -7.63
C LYS A 96 -8.58 -8.10 -9.01
N THR A 97 -7.27 -8.03 -9.24
CA THR A 97 -6.68 -7.57 -10.51
C THR A 97 -7.08 -8.46 -11.67
N ARG A 98 -7.07 -9.79 -11.49
CA ARG A 98 -7.61 -10.76 -12.46
C ARG A 98 -9.09 -10.56 -12.72
N GLY A 99 -9.87 -10.22 -11.69
CA GLY A 99 -11.28 -9.86 -11.81
C GLY A 99 -11.51 -8.63 -12.67
N GLU A 100 -10.76 -7.56 -12.42
CA GLU A 100 -10.79 -6.31 -13.20
C GLU A 100 -10.40 -6.56 -14.66
N LEU A 101 -9.38 -7.39 -14.92
CA LEU A 101 -9.00 -7.78 -16.29
C LEU A 101 -10.14 -8.48 -17.04
N ARG A 102 -10.84 -9.41 -16.38
CA ARG A 102 -12.01 -10.09 -16.97
C ARG A 102 -13.12 -9.10 -17.29
N ALA A 103 -13.43 -8.18 -16.37
CA ALA A 103 -14.45 -7.15 -16.58
C ALA A 103 -14.09 -6.21 -17.74
N CYS A 104 -12.82 -5.79 -17.83
CA CYS A 104 -12.31 -4.97 -18.93
C CYS A 104 -12.49 -5.66 -20.29
N ARG A 105 -12.11 -6.94 -20.40
CA ARG A 105 -12.33 -7.74 -21.62
C ARG A 105 -13.81 -7.85 -22.01
N GLN A 106 -14.70 -8.05 -21.04
CA GLN A 106 -16.13 -8.07 -21.29
C GLN A 106 -16.65 -6.73 -21.84
N ARG A 107 -16.13 -5.60 -21.37
CA ARG A 107 -16.47 -4.27 -21.90
C ARG A 107 -15.95 -4.09 -23.33
N ILE A 108 -14.71 -4.51 -23.62
CA ILE A 108 -14.14 -4.51 -24.98
C ILE A 108 -15.04 -5.30 -25.95
N ASP A 109 -15.43 -6.52 -25.56
CA ASP A 109 -16.30 -7.38 -26.39
C ASP A 109 -17.69 -6.76 -26.61
N PHE A 110 -18.22 -6.10 -25.58
CA PHE A 110 -19.51 -5.42 -25.67
C PHE A 110 -19.46 -4.21 -26.61
N ILE A 111 -18.48 -3.33 -26.45
CA ILE A 111 -18.29 -2.15 -27.32
C ILE A 111 -18.07 -2.60 -28.77
N THR A 112 -17.27 -3.64 -28.99
CA THR A 112 -17.02 -4.20 -30.32
C THR A 112 -18.32 -4.67 -30.99
N ARG A 113 -19.20 -5.36 -30.24
CA ARG A 113 -20.52 -5.76 -30.74
C ARG A 113 -21.43 -4.57 -31.04
N GLN A 114 -21.40 -3.52 -30.21
CA GLN A 114 -22.15 -2.30 -30.47
C GLN A 114 -21.69 -1.62 -31.75
N GLN A 115 -20.38 -1.52 -31.99
CA GLN A 115 -19.85 -0.94 -33.23
C GLN A 115 -20.30 -1.72 -34.47
N ALA A 116 -20.31 -3.06 -34.42
CA ALA A 116 -20.81 -3.88 -35.52
C ALA A 116 -22.31 -3.64 -35.79
N ALA A 117 -23.14 -3.55 -34.74
CA ALA A 117 -24.55 -3.25 -34.88
C ALA A 117 -24.79 -1.84 -35.46
N MET A 118 -24.04 -0.83 -34.99
CA MET A 118 -24.14 0.53 -35.53
C MET A 118 -23.66 0.62 -36.97
N ALA A 119 -22.64 -0.14 -37.38
CA ALA A 119 -22.20 -0.20 -38.77
C ALA A 119 -23.31 -0.74 -39.69
N ALA A 120 -24.05 -1.76 -39.25
CA ALA A 120 -25.20 -2.27 -39.98
C ALA A 120 -26.33 -1.24 -40.08
N GLU A 121 -26.63 -0.52 -38.99
CA GLU A 121 -27.65 0.53 -39.00
C GLU A 121 -27.23 1.72 -39.88
N ILE A 122 -25.96 2.11 -39.86
CA ILE A 122 -25.43 3.14 -40.77
C ILE A 122 -25.62 2.73 -42.23
N ALA A 123 -25.35 1.47 -42.57
CA ALA A 123 -25.54 0.97 -43.94
C ALA A 123 -27.02 1.06 -44.37
N LYS A 124 -27.94 0.66 -43.49
CA LYS A 124 -29.38 0.74 -43.70
C LYS A 124 -29.87 2.18 -43.86
N GLU A 125 -29.45 3.09 -42.98
CA GLU A 125 -29.85 4.50 -43.06
C GLU A 125 -29.23 5.22 -44.28
N LYS A 126 -28.06 4.79 -44.73
CA LYS A 126 -27.48 5.25 -46.01
C LYS A 126 -28.32 4.82 -47.21
N GLU A 127 -28.77 3.57 -47.24
CA GLU A 127 -29.66 3.07 -48.30
C GLU A 127 -31.01 3.81 -48.31
N ALA A 128 -31.52 4.16 -47.12
CA ALA A 128 -32.70 5.00 -46.96
C ALA A 128 -32.48 6.50 -47.27
N ASN A 129 -31.26 6.90 -47.65
CA ASN A 129 -30.84 8.30 -47.85
C ASN A 129 -31.09 9.22 -46.64
N ASN A 130 -31.10 8.67 -45.42
CA ASN A 130 -31.30 9.42 -44.19
C ASN A 130 -29.97 9.95 -43.64
N ILE A 131 -29.45 10.99 -44.30
CA ILE A 131 -28.13 11.56 -43.99
C ILE A 131 -28.03 12.07 -42.55
N ALA A 132 -29.12 12.62 -42.00
CA ALA A 132 -29.14 13.11 -40.62
C ALA A 132 -28.98 11.98 -39.60
N ALA A 133 -29.64 10.83 -39.80
CA ALA A 133 -29.46 9.67 -38.92
C ALA A 133 -28.05 9.09 -39.06
N VAL A 134 -27.53 8.99 -40.28
CA VAL A 134 -26.16 8.53 -40.53
C VAL A 134 -25.14 9.38 -39.77
N GLY A 135 -25.25 10.72 -39.81
CA GLY A 135 -24.35 11.60 -39.07
C GLY A 135 -24.37 11.38 -37.55
N ARG A 136 -25.56 11.19 -36.95
CA ARG A 136 -25.69 10.89 -35.51
C ARG A 136 -25.08 9.54 -35.14
N LEU A 137 -25.33 8.51 -35.97
CA LEU A 137 -24.76 7.18 -35.75
C LEU A 137 -23.23 7.20 -35.89
N GLN A 138 -22.69 7.92 -36.87
CA GLN A 138 -21.25 8.09 -37.04
C GLN A 138 -20.60 8.80 -35.85
N ALA A 139 -21.20 9.87 -35.34
CA ALA A 139 -20.71 10.54 -34.13
C ALA A 139 -20.68 9.59 -32.92
N THR A 140 -21.67 8.72 -32.80
CA THR A 140 -21.73 7.71 -31.75
C THR A 140 -20.64 6.64 -31.94
N CYS A 141 -20.42 6.16 -33.18
CA CYS A 141 -19.32 5.25 -33.50
C CYS A 141 -17.97 5.84 -33.14
N SER A 142 -17.73 7.12 -33.47
CA SER A 142 -16.48 7.81 -33.11
C SER A 142 -16.26 7.84 -31.59
N ARG A 143 -17.30 8.11 -30.81
CA ARG A 143 -17.23 8.02 -29.34
C ARG A 143 -16.87 6.59 -28.89
N LEU A 144 -17.57 5.58 -29.41
CA LEU A 144 -17.28 4.19 -29.07
C LEU A 144 -15.86 3.76 -29.45
N CYS A 145 -15.28 4.30 -30.53
CA CYS A 145 -13.87 4.04 -30.86
C CYS A 145 -12.93 4.54 -29.75
N THR A 146 -13.14 5.76 -29.25
CA THR A 146 -12.33 6.30 -28.15
C THR A 146 -12.51 5.50 -26.86
N GLU A 147 -13.74 5.07 -26.55
CA GLU A 147 -14.00 4.19 -25.39
C GLU A 147 -13.30 2.83 -25.54
N LEU A 148 -13.30 2.24 -26.74
CA LEU A 148 -12.62 0.97 -27.01
C LEU A 148 -11.10 1.08 -26.88
N GLU A 149 -10.51 2.17 -27.35
CA GLU A 149 -9.08 2.45 -27.20
C GLU A 149 -8.70 2.59 -25.72
N ASN A 150 -9.49 3.35 -24.94
CA ASN A 150 -9.29 3.49 -23.51
C ASN A 150 -9.36 2.15 -22.76
N GLU A 151 -10.32 1.28 -23.11
CA GLU A 151 -10.41 -0.05 -22.51
C GLU A 151 -9.23 -0.95 -22.89
N ARG A 152 -8.73 -0.87 -24.13
CA ARG A 152 -7.52 -1.62 -24.53
C ARG A 152 -6.27 -1.14 -23.80
N ASP A 153 -6.11 0.16 -23.64
CA ASP A 153 -5.01 0.72 -22.86
C ASP A 153 -5.10 0.30 -21.38
N LEU A 154 -6.31 0.24 -20.83
CA LEU A 154 -6.55 -0.28 -19.49
C LEU A 154 -6.22 -1.78 -19.40
N GLU A 155 -6.62 -2.59 -20.39
CA GLU A 155 -6.28 -4.01 -20.44
C GLU A 155 -4.76 -4.22 -20.41
N LEU A 156 -4.01 -3.44 -21.19
CA LEU A 156 -2.54 -3.48 -21.22
C LEU A 156 -1.94 -3.12 -19.86
N LYS A 157 -2.43 -2.05 -19.22
CA LYS A 157 -1.97 -1.62 -17.89
C LYS A 157 -2.23 -2.70 -16.83
N ILE A 158 -3.46 -3.21 -16.74
CA ILE A 158 -3.83 -4.26 -15.79
C ILE A 158 -3.00 -5.52 -16.04
N THR A 159 -2.78 -5.89 -17.31
CA THR A 159 -1.96 -7.06 -17.68
C THR A 159 -0.50 -6.87 -17.27
N SER A 160 0.07 -5.65 -17.41
CA SER A 160 1.43 -5.36 -16.95
C SER A 160 1.54 -5.49 -15.43
N THR A 161 0.64 -4.82 -14.70
CA THR A 161 0.60 -4.88 -13.24
C THR A 161 0.43 -6.32 -12.76
N LEU A 162 -0.43 -7.11 -13.41
CA LEU A 162 -0.60 -8.51 -13.05
C LEU A 162 0.68 -9.31 -13.24
N LYS A 163 1.39 -9.15 -14.36
CA LYS A 163 2.69 -9.82 -14.61
C LYS A 163 3.79 -9.41 -13.64
N GLU A 164 3.76 -8.18 -13.15
CA GLU A 164 4.73 -7.68 -12.17
C GLU A 164 4.47 -8.26 -10.76
N ASN A 165 3.23 -8.70 -10.49
CA ASN A 165 2.80 -9.16 -9.17
C ASN A 165 2.62 -10.70 -9.07
N GLU A 166 2.40 -11.40 -10.18
CA GLU A 166 2.36 -12.88 -10.27
C GLU A 166 3.76 -13.52 -10.14
#